data_AF-A0A8T2MT16-F1
#
_entry.id   AF-A0A8T2MT16-F1
#
_cell.length_a   1.000
_cell.length_b   1.000
_cell.length_c   1.000
_cell.angle_alpha   90.00
_cell.angle_beta   90.00
_cell.angle_gamma   90.00
#
_symmetry.space_group_name_H-M   'P 1'
#
loop_
_entity.id
_entity.type
_entity.pdbx_description
1 polymer ?
#
loop_
_entity_poly.entity_id
_entity_poly.type
_entity_poly.pdbx_seq_one_letter_code
_entity_poly.pdbx_strand_id
1 'polypeptide(L)'
;GKHCILDVSGNAIKRLQIAQLYPIAVFIKPKSVENIMEMNKRLSEEQGRKTFDRAMKLEQEFTEHFTAIVQGDTLEEIYDQVKLIIEEHSGPYVWVPAKEKL
;
A
#
# COMPACT_ATOMS: atom_id res chain seq x y z
N GLY A 1 -10.88 7.40 17.81
CA GLY A 1 -9.57 8.01 17.47
C GLY A 1 -9.64 8.60 16.08
N LYS A 2 -8.60 9.29 15.60
CA LYS A 2 -8.44 9.65 14.18
C LYS A 2 -7.31 8.82 13.58
N HIS A 3 -7.42 8.45 12.31
CA HIS A 3 -6.30 7.84 11.58
C HIS A 3 -5.35 8.93 11.08
N CYS A 4 -4.05 8.75 11.32
CA CYS A 4 -3.02 9.64 10.79
C CYS A 4 -2.63 9.15 9.39
N ILE A 5 -2.72 10.03 8.38
CA ILE A 5 -2.23 9.75 7.03
C ILE A 5 -0.76 10.15 6.96
N LEU A 6 0.09 9.22 6.54
CA LEU A 6 1.55 9.40 6.52
C LEU A 6 2.06 9.36 5.08
N ASP A 7 2.73 10.43 4.66
CA ASP A 7 3.48 10.49 3.41
C ASP A 7 4.94 10.09 3.69
N VAL A 8 5.20 8.78 3.69
CA VAL A 8 6.48 8.17 4.08
C VAL A 8 6.79 6.92 3.25
N SER A 9 8.06 6.48 3.26
CA SER A 9 8.47 5.25 2.57
C SER A 9 8.19 3.96 3.38
N GLY A 10 8.29 2.80 2.74
CA GLY A 10 8.08 1.48 3.38
C GLY A 10 8.95 1.24 4.62
N ASN A 11 10.13 1.86 4.69
CA ASN A 11 10.99 1.83 5.88
C ASN A 11 10.34 2.42 7.13
N ALA A 12 9.37 3.33 6.99
CA ALA A 12 8.62 3.86 8.12
C ALA A 12 7.69 2.82 8.75
N ILE A 13 7.18 1.85 7.98
CA ILE A 13 6.32 0.77 8.49
C ILE A 13 7.06 -0.01 9.58
N LYS A 14 8.30 -0.43 9.30
CA LYS A 14 9.19 -1.11 10.24
C LYS A 14 9.39 -0.31 11.53
N ARG A 15 9.67 0.99 11.39
CA ARG A 15 9.91 1.88 12.55
C ARG A 15 8.67 2.05 13.42
N LEU A 16 7.49 2.16 12.81
CA LEU A 16 6.22 2.25 13.52
C LEU A 16 5.95 0.95 14.30
N GLN A 17 6.12 -0.22 13.66
CA GLN A 17 5.95 -1.52 14.32
C GLN A 17 6.89 -1.69 15.52
N ILE A 18 8.16 -1.28 15.40
CA ILE A 18 9.12 -1.27 16.53
C ILE A 18 8.62 -0.37 17.67
N ALA A 19 8.03 0.78 17.34
CA ALA A 19 7.43 1.71 18.30
C ALA A 19 6.06 1.25 18.84
N GLN A 20 5.64 0.00 18.55
CA GLN A 20 4.33 -0.55 18.92
C GLN A 20 3.15 0.24 18.35
N LEU A 21 3.37 0.93 17.24
CA LEU A 21 2.35 1.55 16.42
C LEU A 21 2.16 0.68 15.18
N TYR A 22 1.02 0.04 15.04
CA TYR A 22 0.75 -0.88 13.93
C TYR A 22 0.00 -0.14 12.82
N PRO A 23 0.68 0.31 11.75
CA PRO A 23 0.01 1.03 10.67
C PRO A 23 -0.82 0.07 9.81
N ILE A 24 -1.87 0.61 9.19
CA ILE A 24 -2.56 -0.03 8.07
C ILE A 24 -1.78 0.37 6.80
N ALA A 25 -0.91 -0.51 6.32
CA ALA A 25 -0.05 -0.27 5.18
C ALA A 25 -0.66 -0.89 3.91
N VAL A 26 -1.26 -0.06 3.06
CA VAL A 26 -1.89 -0.50 1.81
C VAL A 26 -1.01 -0.19 0.62
N PHE A 27 -0.59 -1.21 -0.12
CA PHE A 27 0.16 -1.04 -1.37
C PHE A 27 -0.78 -1.10 -2.57
N ILE A 28 -0.77 -0.05 -3.39
CA ILE A 28 -1.51 -0.01 -4.65
C ILE A 28 -0.62 -0.60 -5.74
N LYS A 29 -0.92 -1.83 -6.16
CA LYS A 29 -0.13 -2.55 -7.16
C LYS A 29 -0.66 -2.27 -8.57
N PRO A 30 0.09 -1.54 -9.43
CA PRO A 30 -0.33 -1.34 -10.81
C PRO A 30 -0.32 -2.66 -11.57
N LYS A 31 -1.32 -2.87 -12.44
CA LYS A 31 -1.42 -4.09 -13.26
C LYS A 31 -0.40 -4.08 -14.41
N SER A 32 -0.14 -2.91 -14.98
CA SER A 32 0.80 -2.68 -16.06
C SER A 32 1.17 -1.20 -16.18
N VAL A 33 2.05 -0.85 -17.13
CA VAL A 33 2.35 0.55 -17.47
C VAL A 33 1.09 1.23 -18.04
N GLU A 34 0.32 0.53 -18.86
CA GLU A 34 -0.93 1.01 -19.47
C GLU A 34 -1.96 1.36 -18.39
N ASN A 35 -2.13 0.49 -17.39
CA ASN A 35 -3.03 0.76 -16.25
C ASN A 35 -2.65 2.06 -15.51
N ILE A 36 -1.36 2.34 -15.33
CA ILE A 36 -0.88 3.61 -14.73
C ILE A 36 -1.25 4.80 -15.62
N MET A 37 -1.07 4.68 -16.94
CA MET A 37 -1.39 5.77 -17.87
C MET A 37 -2.90 6.00 -18.00
N GLU A 38 -3.71 4.96 -17.91
CA GLU A 38 -5.18 5.05 -17.92
C GLU A 38 -5.69 5.78 -16.68
N MET A 39 -5.15 5.44 -15.50
CA MET A 39 -5.47 6.12 -14.25
C MET A 39 -4.93 7.56 -14.19
N ASN A 40 -3.81 7.84 -14.86
CA ASN A 40 -3.23 9.18 -14.90
C ASN A 40 -2.76 9.56 -16.32
N LYS A 41 -3.72 10.07 -17.11
CA LYS A 41 -3.52 10.48 -18.51
C LYS A 41 -2.51 11.62 -18.73
N ARG A 42 -1.96 12.21 -17.66
CA ARG A 42 -0.96 13.29 -17.73
C ARG A 42 0.47 12.76 -17.77
N LEU A 43 0.68 11.47 -17.51
CA LEU A 43 2.00 10.86 -17.52
C LEU A 43 2.45 10.54 -18.96
N SER A 44 3.72 10.79 -19.25
CA SER A 44 4.34 10.20 -20.44
C SER A 44 4.57 8.71 -20.25
N GLU A 45 4.73 7.95 -21.34
CA GLU A 45 5.06 6.52 -21.29
C GLU A 45 6.33 6.26 -20.49
N GLU A 46 7.37 7.10 -20.64
CA GLU A 46 8.62 7.00 -19.88
C GLU A 46 8.37 7.16 -18.36
N GLN A 47 7.50 8.10 -17.97
CA GLN A 47 7.13 8.29 -16.56
C GLN A 47 6.28 7.12 -16.04
N GLY A 48 5.37 6.60 -16.85
CA GLY A 48 4.58 5.41 -16.54
C GLY A 48 5.46 4.20 -16.27
N ARG A 49 6.45 3.95 -17.14
CA ARG A 49 7.44 2.87 -16.97
C ARG A 49 8.26 3.03 -15.70
N LYS A 50 8.82 4.22 -15.44
CA LYS A 50 9.55 4.50 -14.19
C LYS A 50 8.69 4.28 -12.94
N THR A 51 7.41 4.65 -13.00
CA THR A 51 6.47 4.46 -11.89
C THR A 51 6.18 2.98 -11.66
N PHE A 52 5.96 2.22 -12.73
CA PHE A 52 5.76 0.78 -12.69
C PHE A 52 6.98 0.05 -12.09
N ASP A 53 8.18 0.34 -12.59
CA ASP A 53 9.43 -0.28 -12.11
C ASP A 53 9.66 0.03 -10.62
N ARG A 54 9.38 1.27 -10.20
CA ARG A 54 9.46 1.66 -8.78
C ARG A 54 8.45 0.89 -7.93
N ALA A 55 7.23 0.70 -8.42
CA ALA A 55 6.20 -0.07 -7.73
C ALA A 55 6.61 -1.53 -7.57
N MET A 56 7.14 -2.17 -8.63
CA MET A 56 7.62 -3.56 -8.57
C MET A 56 8.79 -3.73 -7.57
N LYS A 57 9.73 -2.78 -7.54
CA LYS A 57 10.82 -2.80 -6.55
C LYS A 57 10.30 -2.64 -5.12
N LEU A 58 9.33 -1.75 -4.91
CA LEU A 58 8.71 -1.52 -3.61
C LEU A 58 7.93 -2.75 -3.13
N GLU A 59 7.22 -3.43 -4.03
CA GLU A 59 6.58 -4.71 -3.76
C GLU A 59 7.63 -5.75 -3.32
N GLN A 60 8.66 -5.97 -4.12
CA GLN A 60 9.71 -6.94 -3.83
C GLN A 60 10.39 -6.70 -2.46
N GLU A 61 10.64 -5.44 -2.10
CA GLU A 61 11.36 -5.09 -0.87
C GLU A 61 10.47 -5.10 0.39
N PHE A 62 9.18 -4.80 0.26
CA PHE A 62 8.30 -4.53 1.40
C PHE A 62 7.04 -5.39 1.48
N THR A 63 6.85 -6.39 0.61
CA THR A 63 5.65 -7.25 0.59
C THR A 63 5.25 -7.75 1.98
N GLU A 64 6.20 -8.26 2.77
CA GLU A 64 5.92 -8.81 4.12
C GLU A 64 5.45 -7.76 5.14
N HIS A 65 5.58 -6.46 4.84
CA HIS A 65 5.22 -5.36 5.71
C HIS A 65 3.86 -4.74 5.37
N PHE A 66 3.28 -5.07 4.21
CA PHE A 66 1.98 -4.55 3.83
C PHE A 66 0.87 -5.29 4.57
N THR A 67 -0.11 -4.53 5.04
CA THR A 67 -1.38 -5.07 5.55
C THR A 67 -2.21 -5.63 4.40
N ALA A 68 -2.22 -4.93 3.27
CA ALA A 68 -2.97 -5.33 2.09
C ALA A 68 -2.31 -4.82 0.79
N ILE A 69 -2.58 -5.54 -0.29
CA ILE A 69 -2.24 -5.14 -1.66
C ILE A 69 -3.55 -4.99 -2.43
N VAL A 70 -3.76 -3.84 -3.05
CA VAL A 70 -4.96 -3.55 -3.86
C VAL A 70 -4.60 -3.35 -5.32
N GLN A 71 -5.52 -3.75 -6.19
CA GLN A 71 -5.43 -3.55 -7.64
C GLN A 71 -6.80 -3.15 -8.16
N GLY A 72 -6.84 -2.32 -9.20
CA GLY A 72 -8.08 -1.93 -9.84
C GLY A 72 -7.83 -1.36 -11.23
N ASP A 73 -8.89 -1.30 -12.03
CA ASP A 73 -8.86 -0.69 -13.36
C ASP A 73 -9.09 0.81 -13.29
N THR A 74 -9.73 1.30 -12.22
CA THR A 74 -10.02 2.72 -12.01
C THR A 74 -9.56 3.20 -10.64
N LEU A 75 -9.33 4.50 -10.53
CA LEU A 75 -9.00 5.13 -9.25
C LEU A 75 -10.14 5.00 -8.23
N GLU A 76 -11.39 5.00 -8.68
CA GLU A 76 -12.58 4.85 -7.83
C GLU A 76 -12.63 3.47 -7.17
N GLU A 77 -12.40 2.42 -7.96
CA GLU A 77 -12.33 1.05 -7.46
C GLU A 77 -11.21 0.88 -6.42
N ILE A 78 -10.02 1.41 -6.69
CA ILE A 78 -8.90 1.38 -5.75
C ILE A 78 -9.24 2.15 -4.47
N TYR A 79 -9.88 3.32 -4.60
CA TYR A 79 -10.29 4.14 -3.47
C TYR A 79 -11.30 3.42 -2.57
N ASP A 80 -12.28 2.73 -3.17
CA ASP A 80 -13.26 1.94 -2.43
C ASP A 80 -12.63 0.76 -1.70
N GLN A 81 -11.72 0.03 -2.35
CA GLN A 81 -10.96 -1.04 -1.70
C GLN A 81 -10.12 -0.52 -0.53
N VAL A 82 -9.43 0.61 -0.68
CA VAL A 82 -8.63 1.21 0.39
C VAL A 82 -9.51 1.58 1.58
N LYS A 83 -10.69 2.19 1.35
CA LYS A 83 -11.64 2.49 2.43
C LYS A 83 -12.07 1.24 3.18
N LEU A 84 -12.42 0.17 2.45
CA LEU A 84 -12.83 -1.10 3.03
C LEU A 84 -11.72 -1.70 3.92
N ILE A 85 -10.49 -1.72 3.43
CA ILE A 85 -9.34 -2.22 4.20
C ILE A 85 -9.12 -1.39 5.46
N ILE A 86 -9.22 -0.06 5.38
CA ILE A 86 -9.10 0.80 6.57
C ILE A 86 -10.19 0.45 7.57
N GLU A 87 -11.44 0.28 7.13
CA GLU A 87 -12.56 -0.10 7.99
C GLU A 87 -12.33 -1.45 8.67
N GLU A 88 -11.99 -2.49 7.91
CA GLU A 88 -11.74 -3.86 8.41
C GLU A 88 -10.59 -3.91 9.43
N HIS A 89 -9.53 -3.12 9.20
CA HIS A 89 -8.35 -3.09 10.06
C HIS A 89 -8.38 -2.01 11.15
N SER A 90 -9.50 -1.27 11.29
CA SER A 90 -9.68 -0.22 12.33
C SER A 90 -10.29 -0.72 13.64
N GLY A 91 -10.65 -2.00 13.71
CA GLY A 91 -11.30 -2.60 14.88
C GLY A 91 -10.49 -2.50 16.18
N PRO A 92 -11.14 -2.69 17.35
CA PRO A 92 -10.47 -2.67 18.65
C PRO A 92 -9.47 -3.83 18.84
N TYR A 93 -9.57 -4.87 18.00
CA TYR A 93 -8.66 -5.99 17.92
C TYR A 93 -8.03 -6.03 16.53
N VAL A 94 -6.72 -6.18 16.48
CA VAL A 94 -5.95 -6.23 15.23
C VAL A 94 -4.99 -7.41 15.25
N TRP A 95 -4.73 -7.96 14.07
CA TRP A 95 -3.71 -8.98 13.87
C TRP A 95 -2.33 -8.32 13.80
N VAL A 96 -1.41 -8.77 14.65
CA VAL A 96 -0.01 -8.33 14.66
C VAL A 96 0.92 -9.53 14.58
N PRO A 97 2.13 -9.39 14.02
CA PRO A 97 3.09 -10.48 13.96
C PRO A 97 3.36 -11.08 15.34
N ALA A 98 3.26 -12.40 15.44
CA ALA A 98 3.67 -13.12 16.65
C ALA A 98 5.20 -13.12 16.78
N LYS A 99 5.70 -13.09 18.02
CA LYS A 99 7.15 -13.15 18.29
C LYS A 99 7.73 -14.55 18.06
N GLU A 100 6.88 -15.56 18.01
CA GLU A 100 7.26 -16.96 17.86
C GLU A 100 7.46 -17.29 16.38
N LYS A 101 8.53 -18.02 16.07
CA LYS A 101 8.76 -18.56 14.74
C LYS A 101 8.01 -19.90 14.61
N LEU A 102 7.43 -20.14 13.44
CA LEU A 102 6.83 -21.42 13.06
C LEU A 102 7.87 -22.55 13.01
#